data_AF-A0A0U1DA45-F1
#
_entry.id   AF-A0A0U1DA45-F1
#
_cell.length_a   1.000
_cell.length_b   1.000
_cell.length_c   1.000
_cell.angle_alpha   90.00
_cell.angle_beta   90.00
_cell.angle_gamma   90.00
#
_symmetry.space_group_name_H-M   'P 1'
#
loop_
_entity.id
_entity.type
_entity.pdbx_description
1 polymer ?
#
loop_
_entity_poly.entity_id
_entity_poly.type
_entity_poly.pdbx_seq_one_letter_code
_entity_poly.pdbx_strand_id
1 'polypeptide(L)'
;MQVDGAGFFAGDPHFAQGNGEVALTALEAPLRATVRLSVLKSDEARAAIGAVANPVVETATHWIPTGMDADLDEAMRIAVRNAVTFLNTRLDVPRDVAFAYLSAAGDFEVSQVVDAVKGVHCMIRKADWAAWA
;
A
#
# COMPACT_ATOMS: atom_id res chain seq x y z
N MET A 1 4.28 14.47 7.38
CA MET A 1 5.03 13.84 8.49
C MET A 1 4.31 14.15 9.78
N GLN A 2 4.25 13.21 10.72
CA GLN A 2 3.55 13.40 12.00
C GLN A 2 4.43 14.02 13.10
N VAL A 3 5.75 13.83 13.00
CA VAL A 3 6.76 14.37 13.93
C VAL A 3 7.99 14.86 13.16
N ASP A 4 8.74 15.79 13.77
CA ASP A 4 9.99 16.28 13.22
C ASP A 4 11.03 15.17 13.10
N GLY A 5 11.77 15.15 11.99
CA GLY A 5 12.76 14.12 11.71
C GLY A 5 12.20 12.74 11.36
N ALA A 6 10.87 12.59 11.28
CA ALA A 6 10.13 11.38 10.90
C ALA A 6 10.27 10.14 11.81
N GLY A 7 11.38 9.98 12.54
CA GLY A 7 11.61 8.86 13.46
C GLY A 7 11.67 7.50 12.77
N PHE A 8 12.38 7.40 11.63
CA PHE A 8 12.47 6.14 10.87
C PHE A 8 13.27 5.06 11.62
N PHE A 9 12.67 3.87 11.75
CA PHE A 9 13.30 2.64 12.21
C PHE A 9 12.84 1.47 11.32
N ALA A 10 13.68 0.43 11.21
CA ALA A 10 13.36 -0.80 10.50
C ALA A 10 13.85 -2.01 11.30
N GLY A 11 13.05 -3.07 11.34
CA GLY A 11 13.29 -4.31 12.06
C GLY A 11 12.39 -5.41 11.50
N ASP A 12 12.22 -6.51 12.23
CA ASP A 12 11.38 -7.65 11.84
C ASP A 12 11.71 -8.24 10.45
N PRO A 13 12.96 -8.69 10.23
CA PRO A 13 13.40 -9.17 8.92
C PRO A 13 12.91 -10.60 8.61
N HIS A 14 12.28 -10.75 7.44
CA HIS A 14 11.77 -12.04 6.95
C HIS A 14 12.51 -12.52 5.72
N PHE A 15 12.95 -13.78 5.70
CA PHE A 15 13.49 -14.41 4.48
C PHE A 15 12.38 -14.82 3.51
N ALA A 16 11.22 -15.17 4.04
CA ALA A 16 10.02 -15.50 3.27
C ALA A 16 8.78 -15.33 4.16
N GLN A 17 7.71 -14.79 3.57
CA GLN A 17 6.38 -14.68 4.16
C GLN A 17 5.34 -14.90 3.08
N GLY A 18 4.24 -15.59 3.41
CA GLY A 18 3.05 -15.65 2.58
C GLY A 18 2.01 -14.63 3.03
N ASN A 19 1.12 -14.25 2.12
CA ASN A 19 -0.05 -13.44 2.43
C ASN A 19 -0.87 -14.08 3.56
N GLY A 20 -1.10 -13.30 4.62
CA GLY A 20 -1.88 -13.69 5.79
C GLY A 20 -1.06 -14.02 7.04
N GLU A 21 0.22 -14.42 6.91
CA GLU A 21 1.09 -14.72 8.07
C GLU A 21 0.40 -15.62 9.12
N VAL A 22 -0.30 -16.66 8.66
CA VAL A 22 -1.34 -17.35 9.44
C VAL A 22 -0.83 -18.09 10.69
N ALA A 23 0.48 -18.26 10.82
CA ALA A 23 1.14 -18.93 11.95
C ALA A 23 1.86 -17.94 12.88
N LEU A 24 1.38 -16.70 12.95
CA LEU A 24 1.90 -15.57 13.74
C LEU A 24 3.24 -15.01 13.29
N THR A 25 4.11 -15.81 12.68
CA THR A 25 5.46 -15.41 12.30
C THR A 25 5.77 -15.84 10.87
N ALA A 26 6.75 -15.17 10.27
CA ALA A 26 7.32 -15.53 8.99
C ALA A 26 8.47 -16.53 9.13
N LEU A 27 9.24 -16.72 8.04
CA LEU A 27 10.59 -17.25 8.16
C LEU A 27 11.53 -16.17 8.71
N GLU A 28 11.54 -16.03 10.04
CA GLU A 28 12.30 -15.03 10.79
C GLU A 28 13.82 -15.25 10.72
N ALA A 29 14.57 -14.26 10.23
CA ALA A 29 16.04 -14.32 10.22
C ALA A 29 16.70 -12.96 10.03
N PRO A 30 17.87 -12.69 10.65
CA PRO A 30 18.52 -11.38 10.57
C PRO A 30 18.91 -11.01 9.14
N LEU A 31 18.59 -9.78 8.74
CA LEU A 31 18.98 -9.19 7.45
C LEU A 31 19.73 -7.88 7.64
N ARG A 32 20.55 -7.53 6.63
CA ARG A 32 21.17 -6.22 6.52
C ARG A 32 20.67 -5.54 5.26
N ALA A 33 19.90 -4.46 5.42
CA ALA A 33 19.39 -3.65 4.33
C ALA A 33 20.19 -2.35 4.17
N THR A 34 20.35 -1.90 2.93
CA THR A 34 20.80 -0.53 2.62
C THR A 34 19.59 0.23 2.11
N VAL A 35 19.20 1.31 2.80
CA VAL A 35 18.03 2.12 2.45
C VAL A 35 18.44 3.55 2.14
N ARG A 36 17.74 4.19 1.20
CA ARG A 36 17.84 5.63 0.93
C ARG A 36 16.56 6.29 1.40
N LEU A 37 16.70 7.27 2.29
CA LEU A 37 15.57 8.09 2.74
C LEU A 37 15.63 9.43 2.02
N SER A 38 14.50 9.80 1.40
CA SER A 38 14.30 11.09 0.75
C SER A 38 13.07 11.74 1.36
N VAL A 39 13.18 13.03 1.68
CA VAL A 39 12.02 13.82 2.12
C VAL A 39 11.36 14.40 0.88
N LEU A 40 10.10 14.04 0.63
CA LEU A 40 9.27 14.65 -0.41
C LEU A 40 8.50 15.83 0.19
N LYS A 41 8.57 16.99 -0.46
CA LYS A 41 7.72 18.13 -0.11
C LYS A 41 6.28 17.87 -0.53
N SER A 42 5.33 18.65 -0.03
CA SER A 42 3.89 18.40 -0.22
C SER A 42 3.48 18.17 -1.68
N ASP A 43 3.98 18.97 -2.62
CA ASP A 43 3.63 18.82 -4.04
C ASP A 43 4.26 17.56 -4.66
N GLU A 44 5.51 17.25 -4.33
CA GLU A 44 6.19 16.02 -4.77
C GLU A 44 5.51 14.77 -4.20
N ALA A 45 5.15 14.81 -2.92
CA ALA A 45 4.40 13.74 -2.27
C ALA A 45 3.03 13.56 -2.93
N ARG A 46 2.32 14.65 -3.26
CA ARG A 46 1.03 14.57 -3.94
C ARG A 46 1.15 14.02 -5.36
N ALA A 47 2.21 14.35 -6.08
CA ALA A 47 2.51 13.74 -7.37
C ALA A 47 2.84 12.23 -7.25
N ALA A 48 3.47 11.82 -6.14
CA ALA A 48 3.86 10.44 -5.91
C ALA A 48 2.73 9.55 -5.36
N ILE A 49 1.86 10.04 -4.47
CA ILE A 49 0.85 9.18 -3.82
C ILE A 49 -0.56 9.78 -3.81
N GLY A 50 -0.76 10.91 -4.49
CA GLY A 50 -2.03 11.62 -4.46
C GLY A 50 -2.35 12.13 -3.05
N ALA A 51 -3.60 12.00 -2.65
CA ALA A 51 -4.10 12.36 -1.32
C ALA A 51 -4.21 11.14 -0.37
N VAL A 52 -3.53 10.03 -0.66
CA VAL A 52 -3.56 8.84 0.20
C VAL A 52 -2.81 9.12 1.51
N ALA A 53 -3.47 8.86 2.63
CA ALA A 53 -2.91 9.10 3.97
C ALA A 53 -2.17 7.88 4.55
N ASN A 54 -2.53 6.67 4.13
CA ASN A 54 -1.89 5.42 4.54
C ASN A 54 -0.62 5.11 3.72
N PRO A 55 0.22 4.16 4.15
CA PRO A 55 1.36 3.71 3.36
C PRO A 55 0.96 3.24 1.96
N VAL A 56 1.75 3.65 0.97
CA VAL A 56 1.67 3.17 -0.41
C VAL A 56 3.03 2.59 -0.77
N VAL A 57 3.05 1.36 -1.26
CA VAL A 57 4.26 0.73 -1.80
C VAL A 57 4.25 0.85 -3.31
N GLU A 58 5.42 1.05 -3.91
CA GLU A 58 5.59 1.10 -5.37
C GLU A 58 6.69 0.11 -5.77
N THR A 59 6.38 -0.77 -6.70
CA THR A 59 7.34 -1.69 -7.33
C THR A 59 7.57 -1.27 -8.78
N ALA A 60 8.39 -2.02 -9.52
CA ALA A 60 8.54 -1.78 -10.96
C ALA A 60 7.22 -1.93 -11.72
N THR A 61 6.33 -2.81 -11.26
CA THR A 61 5.12 -3.23 -11.99
C THR A 61 3.81 -2.81 -11.33
N HIS A 62 3.81 -2.46 -10.03
CA HIS A 62 2.58 -2.17 -9.28
C HIS A 62 2.67 -0.90 -8.44
N TRP A 63 1.51 -0.27 -8.23
CA TRP A 63 1.24 0.57 -7.08
C TRP A 63 0.41 -0.22 -6.07
N ILE A 64 0.74 -0.07 -4.79
CA ILE A 64 0.19 -0.91 -3.73
C ILE A 64 -0.33 -0.07 -2.56
N PRO A 65 -1.53 0.51 -2.67
CA PRO A 65 -2.22 1.14 -1.56
C PRO A 65 -2.62 0.11 -0.49
N THR A 66 -2.53 0.49 0.78
CA THR A 66 -2.80 -0.40 1.92
C THR A 66 -3.98 0.05 2.77
N GLY A 67 -4.63 -0.89 3.45
CA GLY A 67 -5.61 -0.64 4.49
C GLY A 67 -5.33 -1.53 5.70
N MET A 68 -5.50 -0.96 6.89
CA MET A 68 -5.18 -1.61 8.16
C MET A 68 -6.24 -1.27 9.18
N ASP A 69 -6.75 -2.29 9.87
CA ASP A 69 -7.71 -2.16 10.96
C ASP A 69 -7.73 -3.45 11.81
N ALA A 70 -8.21 -3.39 13.05
CA ALA A 70 -8.38 -4.59 13.88
C ALA A 70 -9.40 -5.58 13.27
N ASP A 71 -10.33 -5.09 12.46
CA ASP A 71 -11.26 -5.89 11.68
C ASP A 71 -10.82 -6.02 10.21
N LEU A 72 -10.93 -7.22 9.63
CA LEU A 72 -10.43 -7.47 8.28
C LEU A 72 -11.33 -6.82 7.21
N ASP A 73 -12.64 -6.75 7.46
CA ASP A 73 -13.59 -6.11 6.53
C ASP A 73 -13.39 -4.60 6.53
N GLU A 74 -13.07 -4.01 7.68
CA GLU A 74 -12.65 -2.62 7.80
C GLU A 74 -11.32 -2.35 7.09
N ALA A 75 -10.31 -3.21 7.28
CA ALA A 75 -9.04 -3.11 6.58
C ALA A 75 -9.21 -3.15 5.05
N MET A 76 -10.06 -4.06 4.55
CA MET A 76 -10.44 -4.13 3.13
C MET A 76 -11.12 -2.84 2.65
N ARG A 77 -12.07 -2.30 3.42
CA ARG A 77 -12.75 -1.05 3.06
C ARG A 77 -11.79 0.13 2.99
N ILE A 78 -10.84 0.22 3.90
CA ILE A 78 -9.79 1.25 3.90
C ILE A 78 -8.89 1.05 2.67
N ALA A 79 -8.46 -0.17 2.36
CA ALA A 79 -7.63 -0.48 1.19
C ALA A 79 -8.32 -0.03 -0.11
N VAL A 80 -9.62 -0.33 -0.27
CA VAL A 80 -10.42 0.11 -1.43
C VAL A 80 -10.50 1.64 -1.51
N ARG A 81 -10.78 2.31 -0.40
CA ARG A 81 -10.86 3.79 -0.36
C ARG A 81 -9.52 4.43 -0.70
N ASN A 82 -8.43 3.85 -0.24
CA ASN A 82 -7.08 4.32 -0.55
C ASN A 82 -6.73 4.07 -2.02
N ALA A 83 -7.08 2.93 -2.60
CA ALA A 83 -6.90 2.66 -4.02
C ALA A 83 -7.71 3.62 -4.91
N VAL A 84 -8.98 3.87 -4.58
CA VAL A 84 -9.81 4.86 -5.31
C VAL A 84 -9.23 6.27 -5.16
N THR A 85 -8.80 6.65 -3.95
CA THR A 85 -8.19 7.96 -3.71
C THR A 85 -6.89 8.10 -4.50
N PHE A 86 -6.06 7.07 -4.53
CA PHE A 86 -4.82 7.03 -5.31
C PHE A 86 -5.11 7.29 -6.80
N LEU A 87 -5.98 6.49 -7.41
CA LEU A 87 -6.33 6.61 -8.83
C LEU A 87 -6.94 7.98 -9.14
N ASN A 88 -7.86 8.45 -8.30
CA ASN A 88 -8.53 9.72 -8.52
C ASN A 88 -7.61 10.92 -8.37
N THR A 89 -6.76 10.95 -7.35
CA THR A 89 -5.98 12.15 -7.01
C THR A 89 -4.59 12.19 -7.62
N ARG A 90 -4.04 11.02 -8.00
CA ARG A 90 -2.76 10.92 -8.70
C ARG A 90 -2.93 10.86 -10.23
N LEU A 91 -3.95 10.16 -10.71
CA LEU A 91 -4.14 9.87 -12.15
C LEU A 91 -5.42 10.49 -12.73
N ASP A 92 -6.10 11.35 -11.97
CA ASP A 92 -7.34 12.05 -12.36
C ASP A 92 -8.47 11.12 -12.82
N VAL A 93 -8.48 9.88 -12.32
CA VAL A 93 -9.50 8.89 -12.69
C VAL A 93 -10.81 9.24 -11.98
N PRO A 94 -11.94 9.37 -12.70
CA PRO A 94 -13.25 9.51 -12.06
C PRO A 94 -13.51 8.36 -11.08
N ARG A 95 -14.09 8.67 -9.90
CA ARG A 95 -14.19 7.68 -8.81
C ARG A 95 -15.00 6.44 -9.19
N ASP A 96 -16.06 6.61 -9.95
CA ASP A 96 -16.89 5.53 -10.51
C ASP A 96 -16.10 4.63 -11.47
N VAL A 97 -15.28 5.22 -12.34
CA VAL A 97 -14.36 4.49 -13.22
C VAL A 97 -13.29 3.75 -12.41
N ALA A 98 -12.73 4.38 -11.38
CA ALA A 98 -11.79 3.75 -10.48
C ALA A 98 -12.40 2.52 -9.78
N PHE A 99 -13.63 2.61 -9.28
CA PHE A 99 -14.35 1.47 -8.72
C PHE A 99 -14.59 0.36 -9.74
N ALA A 100 -15.00 0.71 -10.96
CA ALA A 100 -15.23 -0.26 -12.04
C ALA A 100 -13.93 -1.01 -12.40
N TYR A 101 -12.83 -0.27 -12.58
CA TYR A 101 -11.51 -0.85 -12.83
C TYR A 101 -11.06 -1.77 -11.69
N LEU A 102 -11.08 -1.27 -10.45
CA LEU A 102 -10.60 -2.03 -9.29
C LEU A 102 -11.39 -3.31 -9.07
N SER A 103 -12.71 -3.29 -9.35
CA SER A 103 -13.55 -4.49 -9.26
C SER A 103 -13.26 -5.51 -10.36
N ALA A 104 -12.80 -5.05 -11.52
CA ALA A 104 -12.58 -5.91 -12.69
C ALA A 104 -11.14 -6.43 -12.80
N ALA A 105 -10.16 -5.67 -12.31
CA ALA A 105 -8.73 -5.91 -12.55
C ALA A 105 -7.82 -5.61 -11.34
N GLY A 106 -8.35 -5.09 -10.24
CA GLY A 106 -7.57 -4.89 -9.02
C GLY A 106 -7.58 -6.17 -8.17
N ASP A 107 -6.40 -6.65 -7.79
CA ASP A 107 -6.28 -7.74 -6.83
C ASP A 107 -6.18 -7.16 -5.42
N PHE A 108 -7.02 -7.62 -4.49
CA PHE A 108 -6.95 -7.24 -3.08
C PHE A 108 -6.53 -8.46 -2.26
N GLU A 109 -5.38 -8.34 -1.61
CA GLU A 109 -4.70 -9.44 -0.94
C GLU A 109 -4.56 -9.15 0.56
N VAL A 110 -4.72 -10.19 1.38
CA VAL A 110 -4.54 -10.08 2.83
C VAL A 110 -3.03 -10.03 3.13
N SER A 111 -2.56 -8.97 3.78
CA SER A 111 -1.16 -8.83 4.18
C SER A 111 -0.83 -9.76 5.35
N GLN A 112 -1.54 -9.58 6.47
CA GLN A 112 -1.43 -10.39 7.68
C GLN A 112 -2.74 -10.32 8.49
N VAL A 113 -2.97 -11.29 9.38
CA VAL A 113 -4.14 -11.33 10.28
C VAL A 113 -3.79 -11.57 11.75
N VAL A 114 -2.54 -11.34 12.13
CA VAL A 114 -1.97 -11.80 13.41
C VAL A 114 -1.48 -10.68 14.34
N ASP A 115 -1.32 -9.44 13.85
CA ASP A 115 -0.71 -8.32 14.61
C ASP A 115 -1.67 -7.49 15.47
N ALA A 116 -2.81 -8.06 15.88
CA ALA A 116 -4.00 -7.38 16.43
C ALA A 116 -4.66 -6.38 15.45
N VAL A 117 -3.88 -5.57 14.74
CA VAL A 117 -4.28 -4.86 13.52
C VAL A 117 -4.02 -5.80 12.35
N LYS A 118 -4.99 -5.96 11.46
CA LYS A 118 -4.93 -6.79 10.26
C LYS A 118 -4.68 -5.90 9.04
N GLY A 119 -4.12 -6.45 7.98
CA GLY A 119 -3.77 -5.71 6.76
C GLY A 119 -4.38 -6.29 5.50
N VAL A 120 -4.82 -5.41 4.60
CA VAL A 120 -5.18 -5.72 3.21
C VAL A 120 -4.45 -4.73 2.29
N HIS A 121 -3.97 -5.20 1.14
CA HIS A 121 -3.31 -4.36 0.15
C HIS A 121 -3.88 -4.61 -1.26
N CYS A 122 -3.90 -3.56 -2.07
CA CYS A 122 -4.40 -3.61 -3.44
C CYS A 122 -3.23 -3.62 -4.43
N MET A 123 -3.19 -4.58 -5.35
CA MET A 123 -2.20 -4.66 -6.42
C MET A 123 -2.75 -3.98 -7.68
N ILE A 124 -2.30 -2.75 -7.95
CA ILE A 124 -2.68 -2.00 -9.16
C ILE A 124 -1.56 -2.11 -10.18
N ARG A 125 -1.80 -2.81 -11.30
CA ARG A 125 -0.81 -3.02 -12.37
C ARG A 125 -0.58 -1.74 -13.15
N LYS A 126 0.66 -1.23 -13.18
CA LYS A 126 1.01 -0.02 -13.95
C LYS A 126 0.79 -0.17 -15.46
N ALA A 127 0.90 -1.39 -15.98
CA ALA A 127 0.71 -1.67 -17.40
C ALA A 127 -0.70 -1.32 -17.90
N ASP A 128 -1.72 -1.40 -17.04
CA ASP A 128 -3.10 -1.06 -17.40
C ASP A 128 -3.28 0.45 -17.66
N TRP A 129 -2.33 1.27 -17.18
CA TRP A 129 -2.40 2.73 -17.21
C TRP A 129 -1.52 3.36 -18.28
N ALA A 130 -0.79 2.55 -19.05
CA ALA A 130 0.03 3.05 -20.16
C ALA A 130 -0.80 3.78 -21.23
N ALA A 131 -2.08 3.43 -21.37
CA ALA A 131 -3.03 4.02 -22.32
C ALA A 131 -3.96 5.08 -21.69
N TRP A 132 -3.89 5.28 -20.37
CA TRP A 132 -4.73 6.26 -19.66
C TRP A 132 -4.10 7.66 -19.64
N ALA A 133 -2.80 7.75 -19.94
CA ALA A 133 -2.03 9.00 -19.99
C ALA A 133 -2.28 9.80 -21.28
#